data_AF-A0A0M4GF75-F1
#
_entry.id   AF-A0A0M4GF75-F1
#
_cell.length_a   1.000
_cell.length_b   1.000
_cell.length_c   1.000
_cell.angle_alpha   90.00
_cell.angle_beta   90.00
_cell.angle_gamma   90.00
#
_symmetry.space_group_name_H-M   'P 1'
#
loop_
_entity.id
_entity.type
_entity.pdbx_description
1 polymer ?
#
loop_
_entity_poly.entity_id
_entity_poly.type
_entity_poly.pdbx_seq_one_letter_code
_entity_poly.pdbx_strand_id
1 'polypeptide(L)'
;MRFFHRRQYSRYGEAIVEIAERHRDRLGPQITDDIEVDCRHGEEEIAFELLIEMLYEEEIESPPDERRVLQELGEQMEIPEENMFFWPEPIKRSAQES
;
A
#
# COMPACT_ATOMS: atom_id res chain seq x y z
N MET A 1 12.52 10.50 16.09
CA MET A 1 11.27 10.88 16.79
C MET A 1 10.16 10.76 15.76
N ARG A 2 9.22 9.81 15.95
CA ARG A 2 8.04 9.64 15.08
C ARG A 2 7.04 10.76 15.41
N PHE A 3 6.86 11.67 14.47
CA PHE A 3 5.89 12.74 14.60
C PHE A 3 4.52 12.24 14.15
N PHE A 4 3.74 11.68 15.07
CA PHE A 4 2.31 11.46 14.85
C PHE A 4 1.60 12.83 14.77
N HIS A 5 1.59 13.45 13.59
CA HIS A 5 0.70 14.59 13.28
C HIS A 5 -0.72 14.06 13.07
N ARG A 6 -1.35 13.64 14.17
CA ARG A 6 -2.77 13.28 14.22
C ARG A 6 -3.63 14.53 13.93
N ARG A 7 -3.81 14.87 12.64
CA ARG A 7 -4.98 15.58 12.04
C ARG A 7 -4.74 16.21 10.64
N GLN A 8 -3.75 15.80 9.85
CA GLN A 8 -3.62 16.31 8.47
C GLN A 8 -4.17 15.39 7.39
N TYR A 9 -4.36 14.10 7.68
CA TYR A 9 -4.80 13.12 6.68
C TYR A 9 -6.29 12.87 6.74
N SER A 10 -6.88 12.50 5.60
CA SER A 10 -8.12 11.72 5.62
C SER A 10 -7.88 10.35 6.26
N ARG A 11 -8.94 9.59 6.53
CA ARG A 11 -8.80 8.21 7.01
C ARG A 11 -8.05 7.32 6.02
N TYR A 12 -8.17 7.61 4.72
CA TYR A 12 -7.46 6.89 3.66
C TYR A 12 -5.97 7.25 3.68
N GLY A 13 -5.64 8.54 3.76
CA GLY A 13 -4.26 8.99 3.85
C GLY A 13 -3.54 8.46 5.10
N GLU A 14 -4.23 8.35 6.24
CA GLU A 14 -3.64 7.73 7.44
C GLU A 14 -3.27 6.26 7.20
N ALA A 15 -4.16 5.48 6.56
CA ALA A 15 -3.88 4.07 6.26
C ALA A 15 -2.74 3.90 5.25
N ILE A 16 -2.71 4.72 4.20
CA ILE A 16 -1.67 4.68 3.16
C ILE A 16 -0.30 5.01 3.75
N VAL A 17 -0.20 6.10 4.52
CA VAL A 17 1.05 6.50 5.18
C VAL A 17 1.50 5.46 6.21
N GLU A 18 0.58 4.86 6.97
CA GLU A 18 0.94 3.79 7.92
C GLU A 18 1.54 2.56 7.24
N ILE A 19 1.02 2.16 6.06
CA ILE A 19 1.58 1.04 5.29
C ILE A 19 2.94 1.43 4.69
N ALA A 20 3.06 2.61 4.10
CA ALA A 20 4.34 3.10 3.56
C ALA A 20 5.43 3.16 4.65
N GLU A 21 5.11 3.70 5.82
CA GLU A 21 6.03 3.79 6.97
C GLU A 21 6.45 2.42 7.52
N ARG A 22 5.56 1.42 7.44
CA ARG A 22 5.88 0.04 7.85
C ARG A 22 6.96 -0.57 6.95
N HIS A 23 6.94 -0.23 5.66
CA HIS A 23 7.88 -0.72 4.65
C HIS A 23 8.99 0.27 4.31
N ARG A 24 9.16 1.33 5.11
CA ARG A 24 10.13 2.42 4.86
C ARG A 24 11.56 1.94 4.59
N ASP A 25 11.99 0.89 5.27
CA ASP A 25 13.34 0.33 5.07
C ASP A 25 13.55 -0.27 3.67
N ARG A 26 12.46 -0.68 3.00
CA ARG A 26 12.49 -1.25 1.65
C ARG A 26 12.11 -0.22 0.59
N LEU A 27 11.03 0.54 0.81
CA LEU A 27 10.59 1.59 -0.11
C LEU A 27 11.57 2.77 -0.18
N GLY A 28 12.35 2.96 0.88
CA GLY A 28 13.27 4.08 1.02
C GLY A 28 12.57 5.35 1.53
N PRO A 29 13.33 6.23 2.20
CA PRO A 29 12.76 7.41 2.85
C PRO A 29 12.15 8.42 1.88
N GLN A 30 12.67 8.51 0.65
CA GLN A 30 12.16 9.44 -0.35
C GLN A 30 10.72 9.07 -0.76
N ILE A 31 10.48 7.82 -1.13
CA ILE A 31 9.15 7.33 -1.51
C ILE A 31 8.15 7.50 -0.37
N THR A 32 8.55 7.16 0.87
CA THR A 32 7.64 7.33 2.02
C THR A 32 7.32 8.79 2.30
N ASP A 33 8.28 9.70 2.09
CA ASP A 33 8.06 11.13 2.30
C ASP A 33 7.16 11.71 1.17
N ASP A 34 7.33 11.25 -0.07
CA ASP A 34 6.48 11.63 -1.21
C ASP A 34 5.02 11.19 -0.99
N ILE A 35 4.80 9.92 -0.59
CA ILE A 35 3.48 9.40 -0.21
C ILE A 35 2.86 10.23 0.91
N GLU A 36 3.64 10.61 1.93
CA GLU A 36 3.16 11.45 3.02
C GLU A 36 2.73 12.83 2.51
N VAL A 37 3.51 13.46 1.63
CA VAL A 37 3.21 14.77 1.04
C VAL A 37 1.91 14.72 0.23
N ASP A 38 1.74 13.73 -0.63
CA ASP A 38 0.54 13.55 -1.46
C ASP A 38 -0.71 13.38 -0.57
N CYS A 39 -0.60 12.56 0.50
CA CYS A 39 -1.68 12.40 1.48
C CYS A 39 -2.01 13.70 2.23
N ARG A 40 -1.05 14.60 2.47
CA ARG A 40 -1.33 15.92 3.10
C ARG A 40 -2.06 16.87 2.16
N HIS A 41 -1.91 16.69 0.85
CA HIS A 41 -2.56 17.52 -0.15
C HIS A 41 -3.95 17.02 -0.57
N GLY A 42 -4.39 15.87 -0.05
CA GLY A 42 -5.64 15.24 -0.48
C GLY A 42 -5.51 14.53 -1.82
N GLU A 43 -4.29 14.10 -2.17
CA GLU A 43 -3.97 13.34 -3.38
C GLU A 43 -3.82 11.86 -3.01
N GLU A 44 -4.76 11.32 -2.22
CA GLU A 44 -4.65 9.95 -1.70
C GLU A 44 -4.68 8.88 -2.80
N GLU A 45 -5.37 9.14 -3.91
CA GLU A 45 -5.37 8.23 -5.07
C GLU A 45 -3.96 8.10 -5.68
N ILE A 46 -3.26 9.23 -5.86
CA ILE A 46 -1.88 9.25 -6.37
C ILE A 46 -0.93 8.58 -5.38
N ALA A 47 -1.09 8.90 -4.08
CA ALA A 47 -0.30 8.29 -3.02
C ALA A 47 -0.50 6.77 -2.95
N PHE A 48 -1.73 6.30 -3.19
CA PHE A 48 -2.09 4.90 -3.17
C PHE A 48 -1.53 4.15 -4.39
N GLU A 49 -1.66 4.73 -5.59
CA GLU A 49 -1.05 4.16 -6.80
C GLU A 49 0.46 4.02 -6.65
N LEU A 50 1.15 5.06 -6.16
CA LEU A 50 2.59 5.02 -5.89
C LEU A 50 2.93 3.94 -4.85
N LEU A 51 2.15 3.81 -3.77
CA LEU A 51 2.36 2.77 -2.78
C LEU A 51 2.25 1.37 -3.41
N ILE A 52 1.22 1.11 -4.20
CA ILE A 52 1.00 -0.20 -4.85
C ILE A 52 2.13 -0.51 -5.84
N GLU A 53 2.51 0.46 -6.67
CA GLU A 53 3.62 0.33 -7.63
C GLU A 53 4.91 -0.05 -6.90
N MET A 54 5.27 0.68 -5.85
CA MET A 54 6.52 0.45 -5.14
C MET A 54 6.51 -0.84 -4.31
N LEU A 55 5.36 -1.24 -3.74
CA LEU A 55 5.21 -2.55 -3.11
C LEU A 55 5.44 -3.69 -4.12
N TYR A 56 5.01 -3.50 -5.37
CA TYR A 56 5.24 -4.47 -6.44
C TYR A 56 6.71 -4.50 -6.88
N GLU A 57 7.28 -3.35 -7.23
CA GLU A 57 8.66 -3.24 -7.71
C GLU A 57 9.69 -3.78 -6.71
N GLU A 58 9.48 -3.50 -5.42
CA GLU A 58 10.38 -3.96 -4.35
C GLU A 58 10.10 -5.40 -3.90
N GLU A 59 9.20 -6.13 -4.59
CA GLU A 59 8.80 -7.50 -4.25
C GLU A 59 8.31 -7.63 -2.79
N ILE A 60 7.46 -6.70 -2.34
CA ILE A 60 6.94 -6.65 -0.98
C ILE A 60 5.60 -7.40 -0.91
N GLU A 61 5.62 -8.60 -0.34
CA GLU A 61 4.39 -9.31 -0.02
C GLU A 61 3.66 -8.66 1.16
N SER A 62 2.50 -8.08 0.90
CA SER A 62 1.61 -7.59 1.97
C SER A 62 0.96 -8.76 2.71
N PRO A 63 1.02 -8.80 4.06
CA PRO A 63 0.35 -9.81 4.87
C PRO A 63 -1.19 -9.71 4.74
N PRO A 64 -1.96 -10.76 5.13
CA PRO A 64 -3.39 -10.81 4.87
C PRO A 64 -4.23 -9.64 5.43
N ASP A 65 -3.82 -9.07 6.57
CA ASP A 65 -4.45 -7.91 7.17
C ASP A 65 -4.20 -6.64 6.35
N GLU A 66 -2.96 -6.40 5.96
CA GLU A 66 -2.59 -5.27 5.12
C GLU A 66 -3.19 -5.38 3.72
N ARG A 67 -3.22 -6.59 3.16
CA ARG A 67 -3.86 -6.88 1.86
C ARG A 67 -5.34 -6.48 1.85
N ARG A 68 -6.06 -6.76 2.93
CA ARG A 68 -7.47 -6.34 3.05
C ARG A 68 -7.61 -4.83 3.08
N VAL A 69 -6.72 -4.13 3.81
CA VAL A 69 -6.72 -2.67 3.85
C VAL A 69 -6.45 -2.09 2.47
N LEU A 70 -5.46 -2.63 1.74
CA LEU A 70 -5.18 -2.23 0.36
C LEU A 70 -6.39 -2.47 -0.54
N GLN A 71 -7.03 -3.65 -0.49
CA GLN A 71 -8.26 -3.97 -1.21
C GLN A 71 -9.38 -2.97 -0.92
N GLU A 72 -9.67 -2.71 0.36
CA GLU A 72 -10.68 -1.73 0.78
C GLU A 72 -10.36 -0.32 0.28
N LEU A 73 -9.09 0.10 0.29
CA LEU A 73 -8.67 1.40 -0.24
C LEU A 73 -8.92 1.50 -1.75
N GLY A 74 -8.51 0.49 -2.52
CA GLY A 74 -8.72 0.49 -3.97
C GLY A 74 -10.19 0.44 -4.37
N GLU A 75 -11.03 -0.34 -3.68
CA GLU A 75 -12.48 -0.33 -3.88
C GLU A 75 -13.09 1.06 -3.67
N GLN A 76 -12.65 1.78 -2.62
CA GLN A 76 -13.15 3.14 -2.33
C GLN A 76 -12.65 4.19 -3.32
N MET A 77 -11.49 3.95 -3.95
CA MET A 77 -10.90 4.82 -4.96
C MET A 77 -11.29 4.42 -6.39
N GLU A 78 -12.19 3.45 -6.55
CA GLU A 78 -12.61 2.92 -7.86
C GLU A 78 -11.44 2.34 -8.69
N ILE A 79 -10.36 1.93 -8.02
CA ILE A 79 -9.22 1.26 -8.64
C ILE A 79 -9.53 -0.24 -8.67
N PRO A 80 -9.54 -0.88 -9.86
CA PRO A 80 -9.90 -2.29 -9.97
C PRO A 80 -8.80 -3.18 -9.37
N GLU A 81 -9.20 -4.29 -8.75
CA GLU A 81 -8.29 -5.22 -8.05
C GLU A 81 -7.15 -5.74 -8.94
N GLU A 82 -7.41 -5.91 -10.23
CA GLU A 82 -6.43 -6.29 -11.25
C GLU A 82 -5.27 -5.29 -11.41
N ASN A 83 -5.49 -4.02 -11.05
CA ASN A 83 -4.47 -2.99 -11.04
C ASN A 83 -3.76 -2.86 -9.68
N MET A 84 -4.21 -3.62 -8.67
CA MET A 84 -3.72 -3.52 -7.29
C MET A 84 -2.80 -4.66 -6.88
N PHE A 85 -3.02 -5.87 -7.40
CA PHE A 85 -2.27 -7.07 -7.01
C PHE A 85 -1.65 -7.77 -8.21
N PHE A 86 -0.34 -7.63 -8.34
CA PHE A 86 0.46 -8.28 -9.37
C PHE A 86 1.09 -9.61 -8.92
N TRP A 87 0.89 -10.03 -7.67
CA TRP A 87 1.34 -11.35 -7.21
C TRP A 87 0.30 -12.39 -7.60
N PRO A 88 0.64 -13.44 -8.38
CA PRO A 88 -0.24 -14.60 -8.44
C PRO A 88 -0.42 -15.10 -7.01
N GLU A 89 -1.65 -15.46 -6.61
CA GLU A 89 -1.84 -16.27 -5.41
C GLU A 89 -0.77 -17.37 -5.44
N PRO A 90 -0.02 -17.63 -4.34
CA PRO A 90 0.93 -18.72 -4.34
C PRO A 90 0.17 -19.95 -4.81
N ILE A 91 0.59 -20.52 -5.94
CA ILE A 91 -0.01 -21.73 -6.49
C ILE A 91 -0.06 -22.69 -5.32
N LYS A 92 -1.26 -22.98 -4.81
CA LYS A 92 -1.43 -23.96 -3.74
C LYS A 92 -0.73 -25.19 -4.27
N ARG A 93 0.41 -25.56 -3.67
CA ARG A 93 1.10 -26.83 -3.96
C ARG A 93 0.23 -27.95 -3.39
N SER A 94 -0.92 -28.14 -4.01
CA SER A 94 -1.86 -29.23 -3.82
C SER A 94 -2.39 -29.63 -5.19
N ALA A 95 -1.45 -29.85 -6.11
CA ALA A 95 -1.67 -30.58 -7.36
C ALA A 95 -0.38 -31.25 -7.88
N GLN A 96 0.54 -31.60 -6.98
CA GLN A 96 1.54 -32.63 -7.24
C GLN A 96 1.42 -33.66 -6.12
N GLU A 97 0.68 -34.73 -6.42
CA GLU A 97 0.89 -36.14 -6.01
C GLU A 97 -0.44 -36.90 -6.08
N SER A 98 -0.75 -37.44 -7.27
CA SER A 98 -1.28 -38.79 -7.52
C SER A 98 -1.35 -39.06 -9.01
#